data_AF-A0A8I1IGX3-F1
#
_entry.id   AF-A0A8I1IGX3-F1
#
_cell.length_a   1.000
_cell.length_b   1.000
_cell.length_c   1.000
_cell.angle_alpha   90.00
_cell.angle_beta   90.00
_cell.angle_gamma   90.00
#
_symmetry.space_group_name_H-M   'P 1'
#
loop_
_entity.id
_entity.type
_entity.pdbx_description
1 polymer ?
#
loop_
_entity_poly.entity_id
_entity_poly.type
_entity_poly.pdbx_seq_one_letter_code
_entity_poly.pdbx_strand_id
1 'polypeptide(L)'
;MRTLAAVLFVVATNGAVQAQTCHVAPETFRVISDLLCGQYAPEPEYRFSGANCAQRSVAARAYDTAAQLALLDACGESDFATDFRRASETAMVVFQVLSVCIDEEINFRDALVHAEAQLLRERGRPDCTPTLRGVIQQRRAWMQEQIRTANDPRTMQTIEQRLNIRIDPDGNITQR
;
A
#
# COMPACT_ATOMS: atom_id res chain seq x y z
N MET A 1 -51.28 20.04 -38.26
CA MET A 1 -49.89 20.42 -38.60
C MET A 1 -49.28 21.17 -37.42
N ARG A 2 -47.99 20.90 -37.15
CA ARG A 2 -47.07 21.56 -36.20
C ARG A 2 -47.02 21.02 -34.77
N THR A 3 -46.26 19.92 -34.66
CA THR A 3 -44.99 19.78 -33.92
C THR A 3 -44.77 20.67 -32.70
N LEU A 4 -44.42 20.03 -31.57
CA LEU A 4 -43.25 20.40 -30.75
C LEU A 4 -42.95 19.27 -29.77
N ALA A 5 -42.09 18.34 -30.20
CA ALA A 5 -41.42 17.40 -29.31
C ALA A 5 -40.24 18.14 -28.67
N ALA A 6 -40.31 18.35 -27.35
CA ALA A 6 -39.19 18.86 -26.57
C ALA A 6 -38.17 17.73 -26.39
N VAL A 7 -37.05 17.81 -27.11
CA VAL A 7 -35.88 16.97 -26.88
C VAL A 7 -35.16 17.54 -25.65
N LEU A 8 -35.32 16.90 -24.49
CA LEU A 8 -34.44 17.10 -23.36
C LEU A 8 -33.08 16.49 -23.69
N PHE A 9 -32.12 17.35 -24.05
CA PHE A 9 -30.70 17.02 -24.02
C PHE A 9 -30.29 16.85 -22.56
N VAL A 10 -30.24 15.60 -22.10
CA VAL A 10 -29.47 15.24 -20.90
C VAL A 10 -28.01 15.41 -21.28
N VAL A 11 -27.45 16.57 -20.93
CA VAL A 11 -26.00 16.78 -20.97
C VAL A 11 -25.42 15.85 -19.91
N ALA A 12 -24.97 14.67 -20.35
CA ALA A 12 -24.04 13.87 -19.58
C ALA A 12 -22.76 14.72 -19.45
N THR A 13 -22.62 15.44 -18.34
CA THR A 13 -21.34 16.00 -17.95
C THR A 13 -20.44 14.80 -17.68
N ASN A 14 -19.63 14.44 -18.67
CA ASN A 14 -18.44 13.65 -18.47
C ASN A 14 -17.60 14.44 -17.46
N GLY A 15 -17.75 14.14 -16.17
CA GLY A 15 -16.81 14.56 -15.16
C GLY A 15 -15.48 13.96 -15.57
N ALA A 16 -14.63 14.76 -16.22
CA ALA A 16 -13.26 14.38 -16.45
C ALA A 16 -12.68 14.12 -15.07
N VAL A 17 -12.44 12.85 -14.76
CA VAL A 17 -11.69 12.46 -13.56
C VAL A 17 -10.32 13.08 -13.77
N GLN A 18 -10.07 14.20 -13.08
CA GLN A 18 -8.81 14.91 -13.21
C GLN A 18 -7.73 13.96 -12.71
N ALA A 19 -6.81 13.58 -13.59
CA ALA A 19 -5.70 12.72 -13.21
C ALA A 19 -4.91 13.40 -12.08
N GLN A 20 -4.59 12.62 -11.04
CA GLN A 20 -3.82 13.12 -9.91
C GLN A 20 -2.46 13.64 -10.41
N THR A 21 -2.01 14.76 -9.85
CA THR A 21 -0.77 15.42 -10.28
C THR A 21 0.28 15.40 -9.18
N CYS A 22 1.56 15.33 -9.57
CA CYS A 22 2.69 15.50 -8.66
C CYS A 22 3.61 16.63 -9.15
N HIS A 23 3.68 17.70 -8.36
CA HIS A 23 4.48 18.89 -8.59
C HIS A 23 5.46 19.08 -7.44
N VAL A 24 6.59 18.38 -7.51
CA VAL A 24 7.66 18.42 -6.51
C VAL A 24 9.01 18.72 -7.16
N ALA A 25 9.96 19.19 -6.37
CA ALA A 25 11.32 19.39 -6.86
C ALA A 25 12.01 18.06 -7.22
N PRO A 26 12.98 18.04 -8.15
CA PRO A 26 13.64 16.81 -8.60
C PRO A 26 14.26 15.97 -7.48
N GLU A 27 14.79 16.60 -6.44
CA GLU A 27 15.34 15.93 -5.27
C GLU A 27 14.26 15.23 -4.43
N THR A 28 13.12 15.88 -4.22
CA THR A 28 11.96 15.31 -3.52
C THR A 28 11.39 14.14 -4.31
N PHE A 29 11.27 14.29 -5.64
CA PHE A 29 10.89 13.21 -6.54
C PHE A 29 11.80 11.99 -6.37
N ARG A 30 13.13 12.21 -6.36
CA ARG A 30 14.09 11.11 -6.19
C ARG A 30 13.91 10.39 -4.86
N VAL A 31 13.73 11.14 -3.76
CA VAL A 31 13.49 10.54 -2.44
C VAL A 31 12.20 9.73 -2.42
N ILE A 32 11.13 10.22 -3.06
CA ILE A 32 9.86 9.48 -3.19
C ILE A 32 10.08 8.19 -4.00
N SER A 33 10.75 8.27 -5.15
CA SER A 33 11.07 7.11 -5.97
C SER A 33 11.92 6.08 -5.21
N ASP A 34 12.96 6.53 -4.51
CA ASP A 34 13.84 5.66 -3.71
C ASP A 34 13.06 4.98 -2.58
N LEU A 35 12.14 5.70 -1.93
CA LEU A 35 11.25 5.16 -0.91
C LEU A 35 10.31 4.09 -1.48
N LEU A 36 9.61 4.40 -2.57
CA LEU A 36 8.65 3.50 -3.21
C LEU A 36 9.32 2.22 -3.72
N CYS A 37 10.52 2.34 -4.28
CA CYS A 37 11.30 1.21 -4.77
C CYS A 37 12.11 0.50 -3.66
N GLY A 38 11.87 0.89 -2.39
CA GLY A 38 12.35 0.21 -1.20
C GLY A 38 13.81 0.39 -0.88
N GLN A 39 14.49 1.39 -1.46
CA GLN A 39 15.93 1.63 -1.26
C GLN A 39 16.31 1.90 0.21
N TYR A 40 15.35 2.35 1.03
CA TYR A 40 15.54 2.56 2.47
C TYR A 40 15.14 1.35 3.34
N ALA A 41 14.64 0.26 2.75
CA ALA A 41 14.30 -0.94 3.52
C ALA A 41 15.57 -1.64 4.03
N PRO A 42 15.62 -2.12 5.28
CA PRO A 42 16.76 -2.90 5.77
C PRO A 42 16.91 -4.24 5.03
N GLU A 43 15.80 -4.83 4.59
CA GLU A 43 15.74 -6.07 3.83
C GLU A 43 16.10 -5.85 2.34
N PRO A 44 17.12 -6.56 1.80
CA PRO A 44 17.52 -6.41 0.39
C PRO A 44 16.44 -6.89 -0.60
N GLU A 45 15.59 -7.84 -0.22
CA GLU A 45 14.49 -8.37 -1.04
C GLU A 45 13.41 -7.34 -1.38
N TYR A 46 13.38 -6.20 -0.68
CA TYR A 46 12.47 -5.10 -0.98
C TYR A 46 13.09 -4.02 -1.86
N ARG A 47 14.39 -4.09 -2.16
CA ARG A 47 15.14 -3.07 -2.90
C ARG A 47 15.15 -3.39 -4.39
N PHE A 48 14.43 -2.59 -5.18
CA PHE A 48 14.33 -2.77 -6.63
C PHE A 48 14.77 -1.52 -7.39
N SER A 49 15.26 -1.69 -8.61
CA SER A 49 15.63 -0.61 -9.53
C SER A 49 15.08 -0.89 -10.92
N GLY A 50 15.01 0.16 -11.75
CA GLY A 50 14.49 0.10 -13.12
C GLY A 50 12.96 0.23 -13.18
N ALA A 51 12.39 -0.17 -14.31
CA ALA A 51 10.95 -0.09 -14.54
C ALA A 51 10.15 -0.97 -13.55
N ASN A 52 9.00 -0.48 -13.12
CA ASN A 52 8.08 -1.15 -12.20
C ASN A 52 8.70 -1.44 -10.83
N CYS A 53 9.69 -0.65 -10.39
CA CYS A 53 10.40 -0.95 -9.16
C CYS A 53 9.51 -0.80 -7.93
N ALA A 54 8.56 0.13 -7.94
CA ALA A 54 7.64 0.31 -6.82
C ALA A 54 6.63 -0.83 -6.77
N GLN A 55 6.04 -1.22 -7.90
CA GLN A 55 5.16 -2.39 -7.98
C GLN A 55 5.84 -3.67 -7.48
N ARG A 56 7.10 -3.90 -7.85
CA ARG A 56 7.88 -5.06 -7.37
C ARG A 56 8.16 -4.98 -5.87
N SER A 57 8.51 -3.80 -5.37
CA SER A 57 8.73 -3.56 -3.95
C SER A 57 7.46 -3.81 -3.12
N VAL A 58 6.30 -3.38 -3.62
CA VAL A 58 4.98 -3.63 -3.02
C VAL A 58 4.63 -5.11 -3.06
N ALA A 59 4.84 -5.80 -4.19
CA ALA A 59 4.55 -7.22 -4.32
C ALA A 59 5.39 -8.08 -3.36
N ALA A 60 6.67 -7.75 -3.17
CA ALA A 60 7.53 -8.43 -2.21
C ALA A 60 7.02 -8.24 -0.76
N ARG A 61 6.66 -7.01 -0.38
CA ARG A 61 6.06 -6.75 0.94
C ARG A 61 4.72 -7.47 1.11
N ALA A 62 3.89 -7.51 0.08
CA ALA A 62 2.61 -8.22 0.10
C ALA A 62 2.79 -9.73 0.30
N TYR A 63 3.80 -10.34 -0.32
CA TYR A 63 4.16 -11.74 -0.09
C TYR A 63 4.59 -12.01 1.35
N ASP A 64 5.40 -11.13 1.93
CA ASP A 64 5.83 -11.31 3.32
C ASP A 64 4.70 -11.05 4.32
N THR A 65 3.82 -10.09 4.05
CA THR A 65 2.58 -9.91 4.82
C THR A 65 1.70 -11.15 4.72
N ALA A 66 1.48 -11.70 3.51
CA ALA A 66 0.72 -12.93 3.31
C ALA A 66 1.30 -14.11 4.10
N ALA A 67 2.63 -14.27 4.10
CA ALA A 67 3.30 -15.30 4.88
C ALA A 67 3.08 -15.11 6.39
N GLN A 68 3.18 -13.88 6.91
CA GLN A 68 2.94 -13.58 8.32
C GLN A 68 1.48 -13.85 8.72
N LEU A 69 0.52 -13.46 7.87
CA LEU A 69 -0.90 -13.74 8.09
C LEU A 69 -1.18 -15.24 8.13
N ALA A 70 -0.59 -16.02 7.21
CA ALA A 70 -0.72 -17.48 7.19
C ALA A 70 -0.16 -18.13 8.46
N LEU A 71 0.96 -17.62 8.99
CA LEU A 71 1.54 -18.09 10.25
C LEU A 71 0.63 -17.81 11.45
N LEU A 72 0.09 -16.59 11.54
CA LEU A 72 -0.83 -16.20 12.61
C LEU A 72 -2.12 -17.03 12.58
N ASP A 73 -2.71 -17.21 11.40
CA ASP A 73 -3.93 -18.01 11.22
C ASP A 73 -3.71 -19.48 11.60
N ALA A 74 -2.62 -20.09 11.10
CA ALA A 74 -2.27 -21.46 11.43
C ALA A 74 -2.14 -21.70 12.95
N CYS A 75 -1.64 -20.71 13.68
CA CYS A 75 -1.47 -20.78 15.13
C CYS A 75 -2.66 -20.28 15.96
N GLY A 76 -3.80 -19.97 15.32
CA GLY A 76 -5.04 -19.59 16.00
C GLY A 76 -5.07 -18.14 16.52
N GLU A 77 -4.22 -17.27 15.98
CA GLU A 77 -4.12 -15.84 16.35
C GLU A 77 -5.00 -14.97 15.44
N SER A 78 -6.24 -15.40 15.17
CA SER A 78 -7.09 -14.84 14.10
C SER A 78 -7.42 -13.34 14.28
N ASP A 79 -7.68 -12.89 15.50
CA ASP A 79 -7.94 -11.47 15.78
C ASP A 79 -6.69 -10.62 15.50
N PHE A 80 -5.53 -11.11 15.93
CA PHE A 80 -4.26 -10.43 15.70
C PHE A 80 -3.90 -10.41 14.21
N ALA A 81 -4.17 -11.48 13.47
CA ALA A 81 -4.02 -11.52 12.01
C ALA A 81 -4.91 -10.49 11.32
N THR A 82 -6.15 -10.32 11.80
CA THR A 82 -7.11 -9.34 11.25
C THR A 82 -6.62 -7.91 11.47
N ASP A 83 -6.17 -7.59 12.68
CA ASP A 83 -5.62 -6.27 12.99
C ASP A 83 -4.34 -6.00 12.21
N PHE A 84 -3.47 -7.01 12.07
CA PHE A 84 -2.23 -6.89 11.31
C PHE A 84 -2.47 -6.69 9.81
N ARG A 85 -3.44 -7.40 9.22
CA ARG A 85 -3.85 -7.17 7.82
C ARG A 85 -4.31 -5.73 7.63
N ARG A 86 -5.25 -5.27 8.47
CA ARG A 86 -5.80 -3.92 8.37
C ARG A 86 -4.70 -2.87 8.48
N ALA A 87 -3.80 -3.04 9.45
CA ALA A 87 -2.67 -2.14 9.62
C ALA A 87 -1.74 -2.12 8.41
N SER A 88 -1.46 -3.28 7.82
CA SER A 88 -0.62 -3.40 6.62
C SER A 88 -1.27 -2.70 5.43
N GLU A 89 -2.58 -2.89 5.21
CA GLU A 89 -3.33 -2.17 4.17
C GLU A 89 -3.29 -0.64 4.40
N THR A 90 -3.56 -0.18 5.62
CA THR A 90 -3.51 1.25 5.97
C THR A 90 -2.13 1.85 5.76
N ALA A 91 -1.06 1.18 6.19
CA ALA A 91 0.30 1.66 6.02
C ALA A 91 0.68 1.82 4.54
N MET A 92 0.14 0.95 3.67
CA MET A 92 0.43 0.96 2.24
C MET A 92 -0.38 1.99 1.43
N VAL A 93 -1.38 2.66 2.03
CA VAL A 93 -2.06 3.81 1.42
C VAL A 93 -1.06 4.93 1.09
N VAL A 94 -0.05 5.13 1.94
CA VAL A 94 1.01 6.11 1.69
C VAL A 94 1.74 5.81 0.38
N PHE A 95 2.09 4.54 0.15
CA PHE A 95 2.79 4.12 -1.07
C PHE A 95 1.91 4.35 -2.30
N GLN A 96 0.61 4.03 -2.20
CA GLN A 96 -0.35 4.27 -3.27
C GLN A 96 -0.51 5.76 -3.58
N VAL A 97 -0.57 6.64 -2.57
CA VAL A 97 -0.65 8.09 -2.81
C VAL A 97 0.62 8.62 -3.44
N LEU A 98 1.79 8.25 -2.91
CA LEU A 98 3.07 8.72 -3.43
C LEU A 98 3.38 8.18 -4.84
N SER A 99 2.78 7.06 -5.26
CA SER A 99 3.03 6.47 -6.57
C SER A 99 2.55 7.33 -7.74
N VAL A 100 1.65 8.28 -7.49
CA VAL A 100 1.26 9.35 -8.42
C VAL A 100 2.50 10.07 -8.96
N CYS A 101 3.55 10.25 -8.15
CA CYS A 101 4.76 10.94 -8.60
C CYS A 101 5.56 10.15 -9.63
N ILE A 102 5.50 8.82 -9.63
CA ILE A 102 6.34 7.98 -10.51
C ILE A 102 5.53 7.30 -11.63
N ASP A 103 4.25 7.64 -11.76
CA ASP A 103 3.33 7.07 -12.77
C ASP A 103 3.26 5.52 -12.73
N GLU A 104 3.37 4.94 -11.53
CA GLU A 104 3.15 3.52 -11.30
C GLU A 104 1.83 3.32 -10.52
N GLU A 105 0.94 2.48 -11.04
CA GLU A 105 -0.26 2.07 -10.31
C GLU A 105 0.12 1.05 -9.23
N ILE A 106 -0.17 1.39 -7.97
CA ILE A 106 0.06 0.52 -6.81
C ILE A 106 -1.28 0.19 -6.16
N ASN A 107 -1.63 -1.09 -6.14
CA ASN A 107 -2.75 -1.61 -5.38
C ASN A 107 -2.27 -2.73 -4.45
N PHE A 108 -1.96 -2.37 -3.20
CA PHE A 108 -1.45 -3.33 -2.22
C PHE A 108 -2.49 -4.40 -1.85
N ARG A 109 -3.78 -4.07 -1.82
CA ARG A 109 -4.82 -5.05 -1.50
C ARG A 109 -4.86 -6.16 -2.54
N ASP A 110 -4.84 -5.80 -3.82
CA ASP A 110 -4.82 -6.78 -4.91
C ASP A 110 -3.51 -7.58 -4.89
N ALA A 111 -2.37 -6.91 -4.68
CA ALA A 111 -1.08 -7.57 -4.51
C ALA A 111 -1.09 -8.59 -3.35
N LEU A 112 -1.71 -8.24 -2.21
CA LEU A 112 -1.84 -9.12 -1.05
C LEU A 112 -2.72 -10.33 -1.36
N VAL A 113 -3.89 -10.14 -1.97
CA VAL A 113 -4.77 -11.24 -2.38
C VAL A 113 -4.05 -12.20 -3.34
N HIS A 114 -3.32 -11.66 -4.33
CA HIS A 114 -2.52 -12.46 -5.24
C HIS A 114 -1.42 -13.23 -4.51
N ALA A 115 -0.74 -12.60 -3.57
CA ALA A 115 0.32 -13.21 -2.80
C ALA A 115 -0.18 -14.32 -1.87
N GLU A 116 -1.33 -14.16 -1.23
CA GLU A 116 -1.96 -15.21 -0.43
C GLU A 116 -2.34 -16.43 -1.26
N ALA A 117 -2.92 -16.19 -2.44
CA ALA A 117 -3.24 -17.27 -3.37
C ALA A 117 -1.96 -17.97 -3.88
N GLN A 118 -0.89 -17.23 -4.13
CA GLN A 118 0.40 -17.78 -4.54
C GLN A 118 1.02 -18.62 -3.42
N LEU A 119 1.10 -18.09 -2.20
CA LEU A 119 1.63 -18.81 -1.03
C LEU A 119 0.90 -20.13 -0.81
N LEU A 120 -0.43 -20.12 -0.91
CA LEU A 120 -1.25 -21.33 -0.77
C LEU A 120 -0.94 -22.39 -1.84
N ARG A 121 -0.69 -21.97 -3.09
CA ARG A 121 -0.31 -22.90 -4.18
C ARG A 121 1.09 -23.48 -4.01
N GLU A 122 2.04 -22.67 -3.57
CA GLU A 122 3.46 -23.06 -3.48
C GLU A 122 3.78 -23.85 -2.21
N ARG A 123 3.17 -23.47 -1.09
CA ARG A 123 3.56 -23.95 0.25
C ARG A 123 2.41 -24.63 1.00
N GLY A 124 1.18 -24.51 0.52
CA GLY A 124 0.00 -24.96 1.25
C GLY A 124 -0.27 -24.12 2.50
N ARG A 125 -1.15 -24.63 3.37
CA ARG A 125 -1.37 -24.04 4.70
C ARG A 125 -0.33 -24.62 5.67
N PRO A 126 0.42 -23.80 6.40
CA PRO A 126 1.35 -24.32 7.40
C PRO A 126 0.60 -24.91 8.60
N ASP A 127 1.13 -25.97 9.18
CA ASP A 127 0.70 -26.46 10.50
C ASP A 127 1.38 -25.66 11.61
N CYS A 128 0.67 -25.33 12.69
CA CYS A 128 1.29 -24.64 13.81
C CYS A 128 2.18 -25.56 14.65
N THR A 129 3.49 -25.40 14.48
CA THR A 129 4.51 -26.10 15.27
C THR A 129 5.01 -25.25 16.45
N PRO A 130 5.65 -25.85 17.47
CA PRO A 130 6.29 -25.09 18.55
C PRO A 130 7.30 -24.04 18.06
N THR A 131 8.04 -24.35 16.98
CA THR A 131 8.98 -23.43 16.34
C THR A 131 8.26 -22.21 15.79
N LEU A 132 7.15 -22.40 15.05
CA LEU A 132 6.38 -21.27 14.51
C LEU A 132 5.74 -20.42 15.60
N ARG A 133 5.24 -21.03 16.68
CA ARG A 133 4.78 -20.27 17.86
C ARG A 133 5.91 -19.42 18.44
N GLY A 134 7.12 -19.97 18.55
CA GLY A 134 8.31 -19.24 18.98
C GLY A 134 8.60 -18.01 18.10
N VAL A 135 8.52 -18.17 16.77
CA VAL A 135 8.69 -17.06 15.82
C VAL A 135 7.62 -15.98 15.99
N ILE A 136 6.35 -16.37 16.14
CA ILE A 136 5.25 -15.42 16.39
C ILE A 136 5.51 -14.63 17.67
N GLN A 137 5.89 -15.30 18.77
CA GLN A 137 6.16 -14.63 20.04
C GLN A 137 7.34 -13.66 19.95
N GLN A 138 8.42 -14.04 19.25
CA GLN A 138 9.57 -13.16 19.02
C GLN A 138 9.21 -11.92 18.20
N ARG A 139 8.31 -12.05 17.22
CA ARG A 139 7.91 -10.96 16.32
C ARG A 139 6.69 -10.17 16.80
N ARG A 140 5.99 -10.62 17.84
CA ARG A 140 4.72 -10.03 18.31
C ARG A 140 4.85 -8.54 18.62
N ALA A 141 5.88 -8.14 19.38
CA ALA A 141 6.07 -6.74 19.75
C ALA A 141 6.29 -5.84 18.53
N TRP A 142 7.06 -6.33 17.54
CA TRP A 142 7.26 -5.60 16.29
C TRP A 142 5.96 -5.48 15.48
N MET A 143 5.17 -6.56 15.34
CA MET A 143 3.87 -6.52 14.65
C MET A 143 2.88 -5.57 15.35
N GLN A 144 2.85 -5.58 16.68
CA GLN A 144 2.03 -4.64 17.46
C GLN A 144 2.42 -3.18 17.24
N GLU A 145 3.72 -2.91 17.13
CA GLU A 145 4.23 -1.57 16.83
C GLU A 145 3.86 -1.12 15.40
N GLN A 146 3.89 -2.03 14.43
CA GLN A 146 3.39 -1.75 13.07
C GLN A 146 1.89 -1.40 13.09
N ILE A 147 1.08 -2.18 13.83
CA ILE A 147 -0.35 -1.90 14.01
C ILE A 147 -0.57 -0.53 14.64
N ARG A 148 0.17 -0.22 15.70
CA ARG A 148 0.08 1.07 16.40
C ARG A 148 0.43 2.24 15.47
N THR A 149 1.50 2.11 14.70
CA THR A 149 1.99 3.16 13.79
C THR A 149 1.03 3.38 12.62
N ALA A 150 0.51 2.31 12.02
CA ALA A 150 -0.46 2.40 10.93
C ALA A 150 -1.76 3.08 11.36
N ASN A 151 -2.16 2.90 12.63
CA ASN A 151 -3.35 3.52 13.20
C ASN A 151 -3.11 4.94 13.77
N ASP A 152 -1.88 5.46 13.78
CA ASP A 152 -1.63 6.84 14.23
C ASP A 152 -2.07 7.83 13.13
N PRO A 153 -3.08 8.69 13.39
CA PRO A 153 -3.57 9.65 12.41
C PRO A 153 -2.50 10.67 11.98
N ARG A 154 -1.42 10.81 12.74
CA ARG A 154 -0.31 11.73 12.44
C ARG A 154 0.73 11.12 11.49
N THR A 155 0.62 9.84 11.14
CA THR A 155 1.59 9.18 10.25
C THR A 155 1.68 9.88 8.90
N MET A 156 0.55 10.18 8.26
CA MET A 156 0.53 10.92 6.99
C MET A 156 1.13 12.33 7.13
N GLN A 157 0.75 13.05 8.19
CA GLN A 157 1.30 14.38 8.47
C GLN A 157 2.82 14.35 8.68
N THR A 158 3.33 13.31 9.34
CA THR A 158 4.77 13.11 9.55
C THR A 158 5.50 12.87 8.23
N ILE A 159 4.90 12.10 7.32
CA ILE A 159 5.45 11.85 5.98
C ILE A 159 5.48 13.14 5.16
N GLU A 160 4.37 13.87 5.12
CA GLU A 160 4.29 15.19 4.46
C GLU A 160 5.38 16.14 4.95
N GLN A 161 5.57 16.24 6.27
CA GLN A 161 6.61 17.07 6.88
C GLN A 161 8.02 16.60 6.51
N ARG A 162 8.28 15.29 6.56
CA ARG A 162 9.61 14.72 6.24
C ARG A 162 10.00 14.89 4.78
N LEU A 163 9.03 14.79 3.87
CA LEU A 163 9.25 14.96 2.43
C LEU A 163 9.10 16.42 1.98
N ASN A 164 8.73 17.33 2.90
CA ASN A 164 8.38 18.72 2.60
C ASN A 164 7.30 18.85 1.51
N ILE A 165 6.30 17.98 1.52
CA ILE A 165 5.18 17.96 0.56
C ILE A 165 3.85 18.19 1.25
N ARG A 166 2.84 18.56 0.46
CA ARG A 166 1.43 18.59 0.85
C ARG A 166 0.65 17.67 -0.07
N ILE A 167 -0.25 16.89 0.52
CA ILE A 167 -1.21 16.05 -0.20
C ILE A 167 -2.59 16.69 0.00
N ASP A 168 -3.31 16.96 -1.09
CA ASP A 168 -4.66 17.53 -1.03
C ASP A 168 -5.74 16.43 -0.99
N PRO A 169 -7.04 16.78 -0.77
CA PRO A 169 -8.12 15.79 -0.71
C PRO A 169 -8.32 14.98 -2.00
N ASP A 170 -7.87 15.50 -3.14
CA ASP A 170 -7.95 14.83 -4.45
C ASP A 170 -6.74 13.91 -4.70
N GLY A 171 -5.75 13.93 -3.81
CA GLY A 171 -4.52 13.16 -3.89
C GLY A 171 -3.45 13.80 -4.75
N ASN A 172 -3.56 15.08 -5.09
CA ASN A 172 -2.46 15.81 -5.72
C ASN A 172 -1.35 16.08 -4.71
N ILE A 173 -0.10 16.02 -5.20
CA ILE A 173 1.10 16.21 -4.39
C ILE A 173 1.80 17.48 -4.83
N THR A 174 2.01 18.42 -3.92
CA THR A 174 2.75 19.67 -4.19
C THR A 174 3.88 19.88 -3.20
N GLN A 175 4.99 20.46 -3.65
CA GLN A 175 6.03 20.98 -2.76
C GLN A 175 5.45 22.03 -1.80
N ARG A 176 5.85 21.99 -0.53
CA ARG A 176 5.58 23.05 0.45
C ARG A 176 6.55 24.22 0.30
#